data_AF-W7N767-F1
#
_entry.id   AF-W7N767-F1
#
_cell.length_a   1.000
_cell.length_b   1.000
_cell.length_c   1.000
_cell.angle_alpha   90.00
_cell.angle_beta   90.00
_cell.angle_gamma   90.00
#
_symmetry.space_group_name_H-M   'P 1'
#
loop_
_entity.id
_entity.type
_entity.pdbx_description
1 polymer ?
#
loop_
_entity_poly.entity_id
_entity_poly.type
_entity_poly.pdbx_seq_one_letter_code
_entity_poly.pdbx_strand_id
1 'polypeptide(L)'
;MVRRITKGLSKHGESLITSVAGFDGIPYPAIAKDAWVLVYCDLFYVDGNNMTLDEVYRSRLQEDALQTRSEQAREVARRSEMKAARRNAKWLIPALEQLSDNELSQSEYDFSDTLHEIWKQVSHKPPNWVQHILNAQQPWGFTYYKTQEVEEMYGHTWKDTWIMIIDMPRLSWPSIHCQGRADELMALKTEDWATPPTYEGLNEEDAFRKKSLSSPGILQNTFIVIPMELIPNDPDDEVLDPCWVWAYDADWDRDAEETIFNGEKYRGRVKVPIAAIGAWFYAASWEGGGVSLRDMWLKAQTHQDNLWICDSKELEEWDHEPYV
;
A
#
# COMPACT_ATOMS: atom_id res chain seq x y z
N MET A 1 -4.76 13.58 -26.13
CA MET A 1 -5.47 14.29 -25.06
C MET A 1 -4.60 14.53 -23.83
N VAL A 2 -4.15 13.47 -23.12
CA VAL A 2 -3.31 13.57 -21.90
C VAL A 2 -2.12 14.53 -22.07
N ARG A 3 -1.23 14.26 -23.04
CA ARG A 3 -0.06 15.12 -23.33
C ARG A 3 -0.40 16.60 -23.56
N ARG A 4 -1.59 16.90 -24.12
CA ARG A 4 -2.05 18.28 -24.35
C ARG A 4 -2.49 18.94 -23.04
N ILE A 5 -3.31 18.24 -22.26
CA ILE A 5 -3.85 18.73 -20.97
C ILE A 5 -2.73 18.90 -19.95
N THR A 6 -1.77 17.99 -19.92
CA THR A 6 -0.63 18.05 -18.99
C THR A 6 0.52 18.90 -19.52
N LYS A 7 0.35 19.67 -20.61
CA LYS A 7 1.41 20.45 -21.27
C LYS A 7 2.71 19.67 -21.56
N GLY A 8 2.61 18.36 -21.76
CA GLY A 8 3.75 17.48 -22.01
C GLY A 8 4.37 16.81 -20.78
N LEU A 9 3.95 17.16 -19.55
CA LEU A 9 4.47 16.59 -18.30
C LEU A 9 4.20 15.08 -18.16
N SER A 10 3.05 14.60 -18.63
CA SER A 10 2.75 13.16 -18.72
C SER A 10 2.59 12.73 -20.18
N LYS A 11 3.29 11.64 -20.56
CA LYS A 11 3.31 11.12 -21.94
C LYS A 11 2.07 10.28 -22.27
N HIS A 12 1.51 9.57 -21.30
CA HIS A 12 0.34 8.70 -21.44
C HIS A 12 -0.47 8.66 -20.14
N GLY A 13 -1.69 8.13 -20.21
CA GLY A 13 -2.67 8.16 -19.12
C GLY A 13 -2.21 7.45 -17.85
N GLU A 14 -1.55 6.30 -17.99
CA GLU A 14 -1.03 5.54 -16.86
C GLU A 14 0.00 6.32 -16.04
N SER A 15 0.95 7.02 -16.69
CA SER A 15 1.89 7.90 -15.98
C SER A 15 1.18 9.00 -15.19
N LEU A 16 0.08 9.56 -15.72
CA LEU A 16 -0.69 10.57 -15.01
C LEU A 16 -1.43 9.97 -13.80
N ILE A 17 -2.03 8.78 -13.95
CA ILE A 17 -2.68 8.07 -12.84
C ILE A 17 -1.66 7.80 -11.72
N THR A 18 -0.48 7.27 -12.05
CA THR A 18 0.58 6.99 -11.08
C THR A 18 1.03 8.27 -10.37
N SER A 19 1.24 9.37 -11.10
CA SER A 19 1.63 10.65 -10.49
C SER A 19 0.56 11.22 -9.56
N VAL A 20 -0.73 11.07 -9.90
CA VAL A 20 -1.83 11.53 -9.04
C VAL A 20 -2.04 10.60 -7.83
N ALA A 21 -1.93 9.28 -8.02
CA ALA A 21 -2.02 8.30 -6.93
C ALA A 21 -0.89 8.47 -5.90
N GLY A 22 0.34 8.65 -6.38
CA GLY A 22 1.54 8.81 -5.57
C GLY A 22 1.88 10.26 -5.19
N PHE A 23 0.93 11.20 -5.30
CA PHE A 23 1.17 12.63 -5.04
C PHE A 23 1.63 12.94 -3.61
N ASP A 24 1.55 11.96 -2.73
CA ASP A 24 1.93 12.06 -1.33
C ASP A 24 3.46 11.94 -1.07
N GLY A 25 4.23 11.60 -2.11
CA GLY A 25 5.70 11.52 -2.07
C GLY A 25 6.38 12.50 -3.03
N ILE A 26 7.70 12.63 -2.90
CA ILE A 26 8.56 13.50 -3.72
C ILE A 26 8.95 12.76 -5.01
N PRO A 27 9.02 13.46 -6.17
CA PRO A 27 8.77 14.89 -6.35
C PRO A 27 7.28 15.21 -6.45
N TYR A 28 6.88 16.43 -6.04
CA TYR A 28 5.52 16.95 -6.24
C TYR A 28 5.35 17.46 -7.67
N PRO A 29 4.71 16.71 -8.58
CA PRO A 29 4.54 17.17 -9.95
C PRO A 29 3.60 18.39 -10.00
N ALA A 30 3.93 19.37 -10.85
CA ALA A 30 3.08 20.53 -11.12
C ALA A 30 1.84 20.16 -11.98
N ILE A 31 0.97 19.30 -11.44
CA ILE A 31 -0.19 18.75 -12.14
C ILE A 31 -1.26 19.84 -12.25
N ALA A 32 -1.52 20.29 -13.47
CA ALA A 32 -2.57 21.28 -13.75
C ALA A 32 -3.96 20.80 -13.33
N LYS A 33 -4.85 21.72 -12.93
CA LYS A 33 -6.24 21.43 -12.54
C LYS A 33 -6.96 20.48 -13.52
N ASP A 34 -6.90 20.76 -14.81
CA ASP A 34 -7.57 19.94 -15.84
C ASP A 34 -7.06 18.49 -15.87
N ALA A 35 -5.80 18.25 -15.47
CA ALA A 35 -5.24 16.91 -15.38
C ALA A 35 -5.79 16.14 -14.16
N TRP A 36 -6.00 16.81 -13.02
CA TRP A 36 -6.71 16.24 -11.88
C TRP A 36 -8.15 15.87 -12.23
N VAL A 37 -8.86 16.78 -12.91
CA VAL A 37 -10.23 16.54 -13.39
C VAL A 37 -10.28 15.35 -14.36
N LEU A 38 -9.31 15.27 -15.27
CA LEU A 38 -9.21 14.16 -16.22
C LEU A 38 -9.02 12.81 -15.52
N VAL A 39 -8.21 12.75 -14.45
CA VAL A 39 -8.02 11.54 -13.65
C VAL A 39 -9.29 11.16 -12.88
N TYR A 40 -9.97 12.14 -12.26
CA TYR A 40 -11.25 11.88 -11.59
C TYR A 40 -12.29 11.30 -12.55
N CYS A 41 -12.25 11.71 -13.82
CA CYS A 41 -13.13 11.23 -14.87
C CYS A 41 -12.66 9.93 -15.54
N ASP A 42 -11.77 9.14 -14.92
CA ASP A 42 -11.26 7.87 -15.46
C ASP A 42 -10.60 8.01 -16.84
N LEU A 43 -9.90 9.12 -17.07
CA LEU A 43 -9.25 9.46 -18.35
C LEU A 43 -10.22 9.46 -19.55
N PHE A 44 -11.50 9.78 -19.30
CA PHE A 44 -12.55 9.74 -20.31
C PHE A 44 -12.13 10.45 -21.60
N TYR A 45 -12.21 9.72 -22.70
CA TYR A 45 -11.81 10.22 -24.01
C TYR A 45 -12.82 11.24 -24.53
N VAL A 46 -12.42 12.51 -24.56
CA VAL A 46 -13.21 13.59 -25.18
C VAL A 46 -12.79 13.70 -26.64
N ASP A 47 -13.49 12.99 -27.53
CA ASP A 47 -13.31 13.14 -28.97
C ASP A 47 -14.66 13.17 -29.67
N GLY A 48 -14.84 14.16 -30.55
CA GLY A 48 -16.00 14.30 -31.43
C GLY A 48 -17.35 14.63 -30.79
N ASN A 49 -17.56 14.40 -29.50
CA ASN A 49 -18.78 14.82 -28.80
C ASN A 49 -18.64 16.27 -28.32
N ASN A 50 -19.68 17.10 -28.48
CA ASN A 50 -19.77 18.49 -28.01
C ASN A 50 -19.62 18.66 -26.48
N MET A 51 -19.27 17.61 -25.75
CA MET A 51 -19.20 17.61 -24.29
C MET A 51 -17.80 18.00 -23.84
N THR A 52 -17.72 19.04 -23.03
CA THR A 52 -16.50 19.56 -22.41
C THR A 52 -16.07 18.68 -21.24
N LEU A 53 -14.79 18.73 -20.85
CA LEU A 53 -14.26 18.01 -19.69
C LEU A 53 -15.01 18.40 -18.39
N ASP A 54 -15.40 19.67 -18.28
CA ASP A 54 -16.17 20.22 -17.17
C ASP A 54 -17.59 19.64 -17.09
N GLU A 55 -18.28 19.43 -18.22
CA GLU A 55 -19.58 18.75 -18.27
C GLU A 55 -19.46 17.27 -17.86
N VAL A 56 -18.42 16.58 -18.32
CA VAL A 56 -18.14 15.20 -17.90
C VAL A 56 -17.88 15.15 -16.40
N TYR A 57 -17.07 16.07 -15.87
CA TYR A 57 -16.77 16.15 -14.45
C TYR A 57 -18.01 16.35 -13.59
N ARG A 58 -18.88 17.29 -13.93
CA ARG A 58 -20.15 17.50 -13.22
C ARG A 58 -21.07 16.29 -13.30
N SER A 59 -21.14 15.62 -14.45
CA SER A 59 -21.89 14.37 -14.60
C SER A 59 -21.34 13.29 -13.68
N ARG A 60 -20.01 13.13 -13.58
CA ARG A 60 -19.37 12.15 -12.69
C ARG A 60 -19.60 12.45 -11.22
N LEU A 61 -19.52 13.72 -10.81
CA LEU A 61 -19.86 14.14 -9.44
C LEU A 61 -21.30 13.78 -9.08
N GLN A 62 -22.24 13.98 -10.01
CA GLN A 62 -23.64 13.62 -9.79
C GLN A 62 -23.85 12.10 -9.71
N GLU A 63 -23.21 11.33 -10.59
CA GLU A 63 -23.28 9.87 -10.58
C GLU A 63 -22.69 9.25 -9.30
N ASP A 64 -21.61 9.84 -8.77
CA ASP A 64 -20.99 9.51 -7.47
C ASP A 64 -21.92 9.85 -6.32
N ALA A 65 -22.46 11.08 -6.26
CA ALA A 65 -23.38 11.49 -5.20
C ALA A 65 -24.67 10.65 -5.13
N LEU A 66 -25.13 10.14 -6.27
CA LEU A 66 -26.34 9.32 -6.37
C LEU A 66 -26.09 7.81 -6.28
N GLN A 67 -24.82 7.39 -6.23
CA GLN A 67 -24.41 5.99 -6.27
C GLN A 67 -25.11 5.19 -7.35
N THR A 68 -25.05 5.75 -8.57
CA THR A 68 -25.69 5.14 -9.72
C THR A 68 -25.08 3.76 -10.00
N ARG A 69 -25.89 2.84 -10.54
CA ARG A 69 -25.40 1.52 -10.95
C ARG A 69 -24.18 1.58 -11.89
N SER A 70 -24.11 2.61 -12.74
CA SER A 70 -22.97 2.84 -13.63
C SER A 70 -21.71 3.25 -12.89
N GLU A 71 -21.82 4.04 -11.82
CA GLU A 71 -20.68 4.39 -10.98
C GLU A 71 -20.20 3.20 -10.15
N GLN A 72 -21.12 2.45 -9.54
CA GLN A 72 -20.79 1.21 -8.82
C GLN A 72 -20.05 0.22 -9.74
N ALA A 73 -20.53 0.05 -10.98
CA ALA A 73 -19.85 -0.80 -11.96
C ALA A 73 -18.45 -0.31 -12.33
N ARG A 74 -18.24 1.02 -12.47
CA ARG A 74 -16.90 1.58 -12.69
C ARG A 74 -16.01 1.38 -11.47
N GLU A 75 -16.53 1.59 -10.27
CA GLU A 75 -15.78 1.42 -9.03
C GLU A 75 -15.27 -0.02 -8.85
N VAL A 76 -16.07 -1.01 -9.21
CA VAL A 76 -15.65 -2.42 -9.26
C VAL A 76 -14.57 -2.66 -10.32
N ALA A 77 -14.66 -1.99 -11.47
CA ALA A 77 -13.70 -2.16 -12.57
C ALA A 77 -12.37 -1.41 -12.37
N ARG A 78 -12.31 -0.42 -11.47
CA ARG A 78 -11.08 0.36 -11.21
C ARG A 78 -10.04 -0.49 -10.48
N ARG A 79 -8.80 -0.46 -10.99
CA ARG A 79 -7.63 -0.95 -10.24
C ARG A 79 -7.31 -0.06 -9.04
N SER A 80 -6.60 -0.59 -8.06
CA SER A 80 -6.24 0.10 -6.81
C SER A 80 -5.62 1.50 -7.02
N GLU A 81 -4.69 1.64 -7.97
CA GLU A 81 -4.10 2.94 -8.31
C GLU A 81 -5.12 3.95 -8.81
N MET A 82 -6.09 3.52 -9.64
CA MET A 82 -7.12 4.43 -10.16
C MET A 82 -8.02 4.91 -9.03
N LYS A 83 -8.35 4.03 -8.08
CA LYS A 83 -9.11 4.40 -6.88
C LYS A 83 -8.35 5.42 -6.04
N ALA A 84 -7.06 5.18 -5.77
CA ALA A 84 -6.20 6.09 -5.04
C ALA A 84 -6.08 7.46 -5.76
N ALA A 85 -5.86 7.44 -7.07
CA ALA A 85 -5.75 8.65 -7.87
C ALA A 85 -7.05 9.47 -7.86
N ARG A 86 -8.20 8.80 -8.01
CA ARG A 86 -9.52 9.44 -7.96
C ARG A 86 -9.81 10.03 -6.58
N ARG A 87 -9.49 9.32 -5.50
CA ARG A 87 -9.57 9.82 -4.12
C ARG A 87 -8.75 11.10 -3.96
N ASN A 88 -7.49 11.08 -4.36
CA ASN A 88 -6.60 12.24 -4.26
C ASN A 88 -7.14 13.43 -5.08
N ALA A 89 -7.65 13.17 -6.28
CA ALA A 89 -8.30 14.21 -7.09
C ALA A 89 -9.56 14.79 -6.43
N LYS A 90 -10.38 13.96 -5.77
CA LYS A 90 -11.58 14.41 -5.05
C LYS A 90 -11.25 15.39 -3.94
N TRP A 91 -10.11 15.22 -3.25
CA TRP A 91 -9.64 16.15 -2.22
C TRP A 91 -9.10 17.45 -2.80
N LEU A 92 -8.30 17.36 -3.87
CA LEU A 92 -7.56 18.51 -4.38
C LEU A 92 -8.39 19.43 -5.28
N ILE A 93 -9.24 18.89 -6.16
CA ILE A 93 -9.99 19.69 -7.16
C ILE A 93 -10.78 20.85 -6.52
N PRO A 94 -11.54 20.66 -5.42
CA PRO A 94 -12.32 21.75 -4.82
C PRO A 94 -11.45 22.93 -4.33
N ALA A 95 -10.21 22.69 -3.90
CA ALA A 95 -9.30 23.75 -3.52
C ALA A 95 -8.65 24.41 -4.73
N LEU A 96 -8.33 23.65 -5.78
CA LEU A 96 -7.84 24.23 -7.05
C LEU A 96 -8.88 25.13 -7.74
N GLU A 97 -10.16 24.87 -7.52
CA GLU A 97 -11.25 25.72 -8.01
C GLU A 97 -11.30 27.10 -7.34
N GLN A 98 -10.70 27.25 -6.16
CA GLN A 98 -10.66 28.51 -5.41
C GLN A 98 -9.44 29.38 -5.75
N LEU A 99 -8.47 28.84 -6.48
CA LEU A 99 -7.28 29.57 -6.89
C LEU A 99 -7.60 30.62 -7.96
N SER A 100 -6.89 31.73 -7.90
CA SER A 100 -6.94 32.77 -8.92
C SER A 100 -6.21 32.36 -10.20
N ASP A 101 -6.53 33.02 -11.33
CA ASP A 101 -5.84 32.79 -12.61
C ASP A 101 -4.32 33.01 -12.50
N ASN A 102 -3.88 33.91 -11.62
CA ASN A 102 -2.46 34.18 -11.38
C ASN A 102 -1.77 32.98 -10.71
N GLU A 103 -2.42 32.36 -9.72
CA GLU A 103 -1.90 31.18 -9.03
C GLU A 103 -1.88 29.96 -9.97
N LEU A 104 -2.90 29.79 -10.80
CA LEU A 104 -2.96 28.73 -11.82
C LEU A 104 -1.95 28.92 -12.97
N SER A 105 -1.43 30.14 -13.15
CA SER A 105 -0.47 30.50 -14.20
C SER A 105 0.97 30.66 -13.69
N GLN A 106 1.24 30.25 -12.45
CA GLN A 106 2.57 30.22 -11.87
C GLN A 106 3.56 29.36 -12.66
N SER A 107 4.85 29.54 -12.40
CA SER A 107 5.89 28.65 -12.92
C SER A 107 5.70 27.22 -12.38
N GLU A 108 6.24 26.20 -13.06
CA GLU A 108 6.07 24.81 -12.62
C GLU A 108 6.62 24.58 -11.19
N TYR A 109 7.71 25.25 -10.81
CA TYR A 109 8.27 25.15 -9.47
C TYR A 109 7.35 25.79 -8.42
N ASP A 110 6.91 27.03 -8.64
CA ASP A 110 6.05 27.73 -7.68
C ASP A 110 4.67 27.05 -7.56
N PHE A 111 4.15 26.51 -8.67
CA PHE A 111 2.89 25.79 -8.68
C PHE A 111 3.02 24.45 -7.95
N SER A 112 4.14 23.74 -8.09
CA SER A 112 4.44 22.52 -7.33
C SER A 112 4.38 22.77 -5.81
N ASP A 113 5.03 23.83 -5.34
CA ASP A 113 5.00 24.23 -3.92
C ASP A 113 3.58 24.59 -3.47
N THR A 114 2.84 25.32 -4.31
CA THR A 114 1.44 25.66 -4.04
C THR A 114 0.56 24.41 -3.91
N LEU A 115 0.71 23.44 -4.82
CA LEU A 115 -0.02 22.17 -4.74
C LEU A 115 0.33 21.38 -3.47
N HIS A 116 1.60 21.38 -3.06
CA HIS A 116 2.04 20.71 -1.84
C HIS A 116 1.42 21.33 -0.59
N GLU A 117 1.34 22.67 -0.52
CA GLU A 117 0.69 23.36 0.60
C GLU A 117 -0.83 23.15 0.63
N ILE A 118 -1.49 23.15 -0.54
CA ILE A 118 -2.92 22.79 -0.62
C ILE A 118 -3.14 21.35 -0.17
N TRP A 119 -2.29 20.43 -0.63
CA TRP A 119 -2.38 19.01 -0.27
C TRP A 119 -2.34 18.82 1.24
N LYS A 120 -1.42 19.49 1.95
CA LYS A 120 -1.38 19.47 3.43
C LYS A 120 -2.67 19.96 4.08
N GLN A 121 -3.44 20.82 3.43
CA GLN A 121 -4.67 21.38 4.00
C GLN A 121 -5.90 20.52 3.70
N VAL A 122 -5.99 19.94 2.51
CA VAL A 122 -7.21 19.28 2.03
C VAL A 122 -7.19 17.76 2.19
N SER A 123 -6.00 17.17 2.24
CA SER A 123 -5.87 15.73 2.43
C SER A 123 -6.17 15.34 3.88
N HIS A 124 -6.64 14.10 4.06
CA HIS A 124 -7.06 13.62 5.37
C HIS A 124 -5.85 13.49 6.32
N LYS A 125 -6.08 13.54 7.63
CA LYS A 125 -4.99 13.24 8.56
C LYS A 125 -4.51 11.79 8.36
N PRO A 126 -3.20 11.52 8.37
CA PRO A 126 -2.69 10.16 8.27
C PRO A 126 -3.21 9.28 9.41
N PRO A 127 -3.22 7.95 9.25
CA PRO A 127 -3.57 7.02 10.32
C PRO A 127 -2.73 7.25 11.58
N ASN A 128 -3.27 6.89 12.74
CA ASN A 128 -2.61 7.13 14.03
C ASN A 128 -1.22 6.48 14.12
N TRP A 129 -1.04 5.29 13.55
CA TRP A 129 0.24 4.59 13.53
C TRP A 129 1.30 5.35 12.71
N VAL A 130 0.91 5.90 11.54
CA VAL A 130 1.77 6.75 10.70
C VAL A 130 2.15 8.01 11.47
N GLN A 131 1.17 8.70 12.07
CA GLN A 131 1.43 9.90 12.87
C GLN A 131 2.37 9.59 14.04
N HIS A 132 2.18 8.47 14.73
CA HIS A 132 3.03 8.04 15.83
C HIS A 132 4.49 7.89 15.38
N ILE A 133 4.73 7.13 14.31
CA ILE A 133 6.07 6.93 13.73
C ILE A 133 6.70 8.26 13.33
N LEU A 134 5.97 9.07 12.56
CA LEU A 134 6.46 10.34 12.04
C LEU A 134 6.72 11.39 13.13
N ASN A 135 5.96 11.38 14.22
CA ASN A 135 6.16 12.31 15.33
C ASN A 135 7.29 11.84 16.26
N ALA A 136 7.38 10.53 16.51
CA ALA A 136 8.40 9.95 17.36
C ALA A 136 9.75 9.78 16.64
N GLN A 137 9.77 9.90 15.30
CA GLN A 137 10.93 9.62 14.44
C GLN A 137 11.52 8.22 14.73
N GLN A 138 10.64 7.25 14.93
CA GLN A 138 11.03 5.89 15.27
C GLN A 138 11.12 5.02 14.02
N PRO A 139 12.08 4.08 13.98
CA PRO A 139 12.06 3.00 13.00
C PRO A 139 10.73 2.26 13.02
N TRP A 140 10.32 1.71 11.88
CA TRP A 140 9.15 0.84 11.82
C TRP A 140 9.34 -0.28 10.81
N GLY A 141 8.67 -1.39 11.04
CA GLY A 141 8.76 -2.58 10.19
C GLY A 141 8.81 -3.84 11.03
N PHE A 142 9.49 -4.85 10.49
CA PHE A 142 9.51 -6.19 11.05
C PHE A 142 10.93 -6.73 11.11
N THR A 143 11.09 -7.75 11.94
CA THR A 143 12.22 -8.66 11.86
C THR A 143 11.99 -9.67 10.75
N TYR A 144 13.02 -9.89 9.94
CA TYR A 144 13.03 -10.85 8.84
C TYR A 144 14.01 -11.98 9.12
N TYR A 145 13.60 -13.18 8.73
CA TYR A 145 14.40 -14.38 8.79
C TYR A 145 14.41 -15.08 7.44
N LYS A 146 15.56 -15.62 7.07
CA LYS A 146 15.71 -16.54 5.94
C LYS A 146 15.56 -17.95 6.47
N THR A 147 14.84 -18.81 5.76
CA THR A 147 14.94 -20.25 6.07
C THR A 147 16.35 -20.74 5.75
N GLN A 148 16.74 -21.86 6.35
CA GLN A 148 18.04 -22.48 6.15
C GLN A 148 18.33 -22.73 4.66
N GLU A 149 17.33 -23.17 3.89
CA GLU A 149 17.50 -23.43 2.45
C GLU A 149 17.80 -22.15 1.67
N VAL A 150 17.15 -21.03 2.04
CA VAL A 150 17.41 -19.72 1.44
C VAL A 150 18.82 -19.24 1.79
N GLU A 151 19.26 -19.41 3.04
CA GLU A 151 20.61 -19.04 3.46
C GLU A 151 21.68 -19.85 2.72
N GLU A 152 21.50 -21.16 2.63
CA GLU A 152 22.44 -22.06 1.96
C GLU A 152 22.57 -21.75 0.46
N MET A 153 21.45 -21.45 -0.21
CA MET A 153 21.44 -21.23 -1.65
C MET A 153 21.81 -19.79 -2.04
N TYR A 154 21.25 -18.80 -1.35
CA TYR A 154 21.33 -17.38 -1.75
C TYR A 154 22.02 -16.49 -0.72
N GLY A 155 22.52 -17.00 0.41
CA GLY A 155 23.11 -16.17 1.47
C GLY A 155 24.21 -15.21 0.98
N HIS A 156 25.01 -15.64 -0.01
CA HIS A 156 26.07 -14.85 -0.62
C HIS A 156 25.60 -13.80 -1.65
N THR A 157 24.42 -13.99 -2.25
CA THR A 157 23.77 -13.07 -3.22
C THR A 157 22.46 -12.49 -2.67
N TRP A 158 22.24 -12.57 -1.35
CA TRP A 158 20.94 -12.31 -0.73
C TRP A 158 20.45 -10.89 -1.03
N LYS A 159 21.36 -9.91 -0.96
CA LYS A 159 21.03 -8.51 -1.22
C LYS A 159 20.43 -8.32 -2.62
N ASP A 160 21.07 -8.87 -3.65
CA ASP A 160 20.63 -8.72 -5.03
C ASP A 160 19.34 -9.52 -5.29
N THR A 161 19.25 -10.71 -4.69
CA THR A 161 18.05 -11.58 -4.76
C THR A 161 16.84 -10.90 -4.09
N TRP A 162 17.04 -10.29 -2.93
CA TRP A 162 15.99 -9.60 -2.21
C TRP A 162 15.52 -8.35 -2.95
N ILE A 163 16.46 -7.55 -3.49
CA ILE A 163 16.13 -6.40 -4.35
C ILE A 163 15.28 -6.85 -5.53
N MET A 164 15.67 -7.92 -6.22
CA MET A 164 14.89 -8.47 -7.32
C MET A 164 13.47 -8.88 -6.90
N ILE A 165 13.30 -9.49 -5.72
CA ILE A 165 11.99 -9.89 -5.19
C ILE A 165 11.10 -8.69 -4.87
N ILE A 166 11.65 -7.66 -4.24
CA ILE A 166 10.87 -6.48 -3.80
C ILE A 166 10.67 -5.43 -4.90
N ASP A 167 11.56 -5.37 -5.89
CA ASP A 167 11.46 -4.48 -7.06
C ASP A 167 10.61 -5.06 -8.20
N MET A 168 10.19 -6.33 -8.10
CA MET A 168 9.16 -6.85 -9.01
C MET A 168 7.94 -5.93 -8.96
N PRO A 169 7.34 -5.57 -10.11
CA PRO A 169 6.28 -4.58 -10.19
C PRO A 169 5.03 -5.05 -9.45
N ARG A 170 4.96 -4.79 -8.14
CA ARG A 170 3.83 -5.14 -7.30
C ARG A 170 3.50 -3.96 -6.38
N LEU A 171 2.46 -3.27 -6.82
CA LEU A 171 1.82 -2.13 -6.19
C LEU A 171 1.27 -2.46 -4.80
N SER A 172 1.57 -1.61 -3.82
CA SER A 172 0.79 -1.51 -2.57
C SER A 172 1.07 -0.22 -1.79
N TRP A 173 2.28 0.34 -1.86
CA TRP A 173 2.67 1.57 -1.17
C TRP A 173 1.84 2.81 -1.50
N PRO A 174 1.38 3.07 -2.76
CA PRO A 174 0.67 4.32 -3.07
C PRO A 174 -0.72 4.43 -2.41
N SER A 175 -1.12 3.47 -1.57
CA SER A 175 -2.42 3.47 -0.90
C SER A 175 -2.44 4.20 0.45
N ILE A 176 -1.32 4.22 1.19
CA ILE A 176 -1.25 4.86 2.52
C ILE A 176 -0.99 6.34 2.36
N HIS A 177 -1.91 7.13 2.90
CA HIS A 177 -1.79 8.57 2.91
C HIS A 177 -1.03 9.06 4.15
N CYS A 178 -0.02 9.90 3.91
CA CYS A 178 0.96 10.45 4.86
C CYS A 178 1.01 11.99 4.82
N GLN A 179 0.05 12.66 4.16
CA GLN A 179 -0.07 14.13 4.13
C GLN A 179 1.20 14.84 3.62
N GLY A 180 1.82 14.28 2.57
CA GLY A 180 3.05 14.78 1.96
C GLY A 180 4.33 14.39 2.71
N ARG A 181 4.26 13.41 3.61
CA ARG A 181 5.40 12.92 4.39
C ARG A 181 5.72 11.45 4.09
N ALA A 182 5.32 10.96 2.91
CA ALA A 182 5.56 9.57 2.53
C ALA A 182 7.07 9.24 2.52
N ASP A 183 7.92 10.14 2.03
CA ASP A 183 9.37 9.90 2.02
C ASP A 183 9.98 9.86 3.43
N GLU A 184 9.48 10.70 4.35
CA GLU A 184 9.89 10.65 5.75
C GLU A 184 9.50 9.32 6.38
N LEU A 185 8.28 8.83 6.11
CA LEU A 185 7.84 7.52 6.58
C LEU A 185 8.71 6.41 5.98
N MET A 186 8.94 6.43 4.67
CA MET A 186 9.74 5.42 3.98
C MET A 186 11.20 5.41 4.43
N ALA A 187 11.77 6.58 4.75
CA ALA A 187 13.12 6.69 5.31
C ALA A 187 13.24 6.03 6.71
N LEU A 188 12.13 5.91 7.45
CA LEU A 188 12.07 5.23 8.74
C LEU A 188 11.77 3.72 8.62
N LYS A 189 11.41 3.23 7.44
CA LYS A 189 11.13 1.80 7.21
C LYS A 189 12.41 1.00 7.44
N THR A 190 12.32 -0.04 8.27
CA THR A 190 13.44 -0.87 8.67
C THR A 190 13.11 -2.35 8.47
N GLU A 191 14.04 -3.05 7.82
CA GLU A 191 14.04 -4.50 7.65
C GLU A 191 15.15 -5.07 8.55
N ASP A 192 14.78 -5.55 9.74
CA ASP A 192 15.75 -6.07 10.72
C ASP A 192 16.05 -7.54 10.42
N TRP A 193 17.13 -7.80 9.68
CA TRP A 193 17.53 -9.14 9.27
C TRP A 193 18.22 -9.89 10.40
N ALA A 194 17.58 -10.95 10.88
CA ALA A 194 18.07 -11.77 11.96
C ALA A 194 18.51 -13.16 11.46
N THR A 195 19.61 -13.66 12.01
CA THR A 195 20.01 -15.06 11.85
C THR A 195 19.25 -15.95 12.84
N PRO A 196 18.74 -17.13 12.41
CA PRO A 196 18.21 -18.12 13.33
C PRO A 196 19.28 -18.49 14.36
N PRO A 197 18.95 -18.51 15.66
CA PRO A 197 19.86 -19.04 16.66
C PRO A 197 19.99 -20.56 16.49
N THR A 198 21.22 -21.06 16.50
CA THR A 198 21.52 -22.50 16.53
C THR A 198 21.27 -23.05 17.93
N TYR A 199 20.02 -23.47 18.18
CA TYR A 199 19.66 -24.18 19.41
C TYR A 199 19.57 -25.69 19.16
N GLU A 200 20.33 -26.48 19.90
CA GLU A 200 20.19 -27.95 19.88
C GLU A 200 18.76 -28.35 20.30
N GLY A 201 18.07 -29.08 19.42
CA GLY A 201 16.76 -29.67 19.71
C GLY A 201 15.53 -28.78 19.47
N LEU A 202 15.69 -27.55 18.98
CA LEU A 202 14.57 -26.75 18.46
C LEU A 202 14.46 -26.92 16.95
N ASN A 203 13.23 -26.99 16.44
CA ASN A 203 13.03 -26.75 15.02
C ASN A 203 13.24 -25.27 14.71
N GLU A 204 13.41 -24.97 13.44
CA GLU A 204 13.75 -23.62 12.96
C GLU A 204 12.70 -22.57 13.36
N GLU A 205 11.41 -22.93 13.28
CA GLU A 205 10.29 -22.05 13.65
C GLU A 205 10.34 -21.65 15.14
N ASP A 206 10.61 -22.62 16.02
CA ASP A 206 10.71 -22.40 17.46
C ASP A 206 12.01 -21.65 17.83
N ALA A 207 13.06 -21.76 17.01
CA ALA A 207 14.30 -21.00 17.17
C ALA A 207 14.10 -19.51 16.86
N PHE A 208 13.33 -19.17 15.82
CA PHE A 208 13.03 -17.79 15.44
C PHE A 208 12.26 -17.02 16.52
N ARG A 209 11.34 -17.69 17.23
CA ARG A 209 10.51 -17.09 18.28
C ARG A 209 11.28 -16.69 19.54
N LYS A 210 12.33 -17.43 19.90
CA LYS A 210 13.08 -17.19 21.15
C LYS A 210 14.01 -15.98 21.11
N LYS A 211 14.18 -15.35 19.94
CA LYS A 211 15.00 -14.16 19.81
C LYS A 211 14.16 -12.91 20.14
N SER A 212 14.21 -12.49 21.40
CA SER A 212 13.75 -11.16 21.82
C SER A 212 14.59 -10.11 21.09
N LEU A 213 13.97 -9.29 20.23
CA LEU A 213 14.65 -8.16 19.61
C LEU A 213 14.29 -6.88 20.34
N SER A 214 15.33 -6.19 20.81
CA SER A 214 15.23 -4.97 21.60
C SER A 214 15.24 -3.70 20.73
N SER A 215 14.98 -3.83 19.42
CA SER A 215 15.02 -2.72 18.47
C SER A 215 13.78 -1.83 18.64
N PRO A 216 13.92 -0.58 19.12
CA PRO A 216 12.77 0.31 19.32
C PRO A 216 12.03 0.58 18.00
N GLY A 217 10.70 0.43 18.01
CA GLY A 217 9.83 0.73 16.85
C GLY A 217 9.60 -0.42 15.86
N ILE A 218 10.39 -1.50 15.94
CA ILE A 218 10.13 -2.75 15.20
C ILE A 218 9.03 -3.52 15.91
N LEU A 219 8.05 -4.00 15.13
CA LEU A 219 6.93 -4.75 15.67
C LEU A 219 7.42 -6.11 16.22
N GLN A 220 7.22 -6.36 17.52
CA GLN A 220 7.80 -7.52 18.21
C GLN A 220 6.87 -8.73 18.30
N ASN A 221 5.55 -8.52 18.21
CA ASN A 221 4.56 -9.59 18.22
C ASN A 221 4.49 -10.36 16.88
N THR A 222 5.25 -9.94 15.87
CA THR A 222 5.24 -10.56 14.55
C THR A 222 6.61 -10.52 13.90
N PHE A 223 7.02 -11.64 13.31
CA PHE A 223 8.21 -11.72 12.48
C PHE A 223 7.90 -12.34 11.12
N ILE A 224 8.71 -11.96 10.13
CA ILE A 224 8.55 -12.38 8.75
C ILE A 224 9.58 -13.46 8.44
N VAL A 225 9.14 -14.58 7.90
CA VAL A 225 10.02 -15.65 7.40
C VAL A 225 9.91 -15.68 5.89
N ILE A 226 11.06 -15.65 5.23
CA ILE A 226 11.19 -15.76 3.79
C ILE A 226 11.37 -17.23 3.41
N PRO A 227 10.34 -17.86 2.81
CA PRO A 227 10.41 -19.27 2.41
C PRO A 227 11.17 -19.41 1.09
N MET A 228 11.74 -20.60 0.86
CA MET A 228 12.43 -20.92 -0.40
C MET A 228 11.48 -20.85 -1.61
N GLU A 229 10.21 -21.21 -1.41
CA GLU A 229 9.14 -21.18 -2.43
C GLU A 229 8.83 -19.78 -2.97
N LEU A 230 9.25 -18.73 -2.27
CA LEU A 230 9.12 -17.36 -2.76
C LEU A 230 10.10 -17.05 -3.90
N ILE A 231 11.27 -17.67 -3.89
CA ILE A 231 12.37 -17.28 -4.76
C ILE A 231 12.12 -17.91 -6.14
N PRO A 232 11.92 -17.10 -7.20
CA PRO A 232 11.62 -17.64 -8.52
C PRO A 232 12.83 -18.44 -9.05
N ASN A 233 12.55 -19.56 -9.72
CA ASN A 233 13.59 -20.35 -10.39
C ASN A 233 14.21 -19.61 -11.58
N ASP A 234 13.42 -18.75 -12.24
CA ASP A 234 13.84 -17.88 -13.33
C ASP A 234 13.30 -16.45 -13.06
N PRO A 235 14.17 -15.45 -12.91
CA PRO A 235 13.75 -14.07 -12.67
C PRO A 235 13.01 -13.42 -13.85
N ASP A 236 13.12 -14.01 -15.06
CA ASP A 236 12.42 -13.56 -16.27
C ASP A 236 11.09 -14.29 -16.50
N ASP A 237 10.66 -15.17 -15.57
CA ASP A 237 9.36 -15.85 -15.66
C ASP A 237 8.21 -14.86 -15.43
N GLU A 238 7.48 -14.55 -16.50
CA GLU A 238 6.33 -13.64 -16.49
C GLU A 238 5.12 -14.23 -15.71
N VAL A 239 5.15 -15.52 -15.34
CA VAL A 239 4.10 -16.15 -14.53
C VAL A 239 4.33 -15.85 -13.05
N LEU A 240 3.92 -14.62 -12.68
CA LEU A 240 3.98 -14.09 -11.33
C LEU A 240 2.96 -14.77 -10.39
N ASP A 241 3.25 -15.99 -9.93
CA ASP A 241 2.57 -16.57 -8.76
C ASP A 241 2.67 -15.57 -7.59
N PRO A 242 1.62 -15.33 -6.79
CA PRO A 242 1.61 -14.19 -5.87
C PRO A 242 2.76 -14.28 -4.87
N CYS A 243 3.77 -13.40 -4.98
CA CYS A 243 4.89 -13.37 -4.05
C CYS A 243 4.36 -13.16 -2.61
N TRP A 244 4.56 -14.15 -1.75
CA TRP A 244 4.05 -14.19 -0.39
C TRP A 244 5.13 -14.59 0.61
N VAL A 245 4.95 -14.20 1.87
CA VAL A 245 5.81 -14.57 3.00
C VAL A 245 4.98 -15.18 4.12
N TRP A 246 5.65 -15.85 5.05
CA TRP A 246 5.02 -16.22 6.30
C TRP A 246 5.18 -15.09 7.31
N ALA A 247 4.06 -14.57 7.82
CA ALA A 247 4.05 -13.80 9.04
C ALA A 247 3.75 -14.71 10.22
N TYR A 248 4.68 -14.78 11.17
CA TYR A 248 4.57 -15.61 12.36
C TYR A 248 4.19 -14.77 13.57
N ASP A 249 3.28 -15.32 14.36
CA ASP A 249 2.92 -14.80 15.68
C ASP A 249 4.01 -15.17 16.67
N ALA A 250 4.65 -14.16 17.25
CA ALA A 250 5.73 -14.34 18.21
C ALA A 250 5.22 -14.88 19.55
N ASP A 251 3.95 -14.63 19.88
CA ASP A 251 3.34 -14.96 21.16
C ASP A 251 2.48 -16.24 21.08
N TRP A 252 2.42 -16.91 19.92
CA TRP A 252 1.62 -18.13 19.75
C TRP A 252 2.20 -19.31 20.54
N ASP A 253 1.34 -19.90 21.36
CA ASP A 253 1.61 -21.10 22.15
C ASP A 253 0.96 -22.33 21.50
N ARG A 254 1.79 -23.32 21.14
CA ARG A 254 1.38 -24.59 20.52
C ARG A 254 0.52 -25.44 21.45
N ASP A 255 0.64 -25.25 22.76
CA ASP A 255 -0.05 -26.03 23.78
C ASP A 255 -1.42 -25.44 24.18
N ALA A 256 -1.77 -24.27 23.65
CA ALA A 256 -3.06 -23.63 23.89
C ALA A 256 -4.22 -24.30 23.11
N GLU A 257 -5.46 -24.20 23.61
CA GLU A 257 -6.64 -24.65 22.88
C GLU A 257 -6.85 -23.80 21.61
N GLU A 258 -6.70 -24.44 20.44
CA GLU A 258 -6.76 -23.76 19.14
C GLU A 258 -8.12 -23.87 18.46
N THR A 259 -8.54 -22.77 17.83
CA THR A 259 -9.70 -22.82 16.92
C THR A 259 -9.39 -23.62 15.66
N ILE A 260 -10.32 -24.52 15.35
CA ILE A 260 -10.34 -25.30 14.13
C ILE A 260 -11.29 -24.62 13.15
N PHE A 261 -10.82 -24.32 11.94
CA PHE A 261 -11.64 -23.81 10.85
C PHE A 261 -11.49 -24.73 9.65
N ASN A 262 -12.60 -25.24 9.11
CA ASN A 262 -12.60 -26.23 8.01
C ASN A 262 -11.67 -27.44 8.21
N GLY A 263 -11.44 -27.85 9.46
CA GLY A 263 -10.54 -28.97 9.80
C GLY A 263 -9.06 -28.58 9.92
N GLU A 264 -8.69 -27.33 9.63
CA GLU A 264 -7.36 -26.80 9.84
C GLU A 264 -7.26 -26.05 11.17
N LYS A 265 -6.08 -26.14 11.80
CA LYS A 265 -5.74 -25.42 13.03
C LYS A 265 -4.82 -24.25 12.72
N TYR A 266 -5.01 -23.14 13.42
CA TYR A 266 -4.08 -22.03 13.36
C TYR A 266 -2.71 -22.45 13.89
N ARG A 267 -1.66 -22.29 13.10
CA ARG A 267 -0.30 -22.75 13.46
C ARG A 267 0.65 -21.61 13.87
N GLY A 268 0.09 -20.52 14.39
CA GLY A 268 0.89 -19.34 14.74
C GLY A 268 1.50 -18.62 13.53
N ARG A 269 0.90 -18.78 12.34
CA ARG A 269 1.38 -18.12 11.10
C ARG A 269 0.28 -17.93 10.07
N VAL A 270 0.44 -16.93 9.21
CA VAL A 270 -0.45 -16.63 8.08
C VAL A 270 0.39 -16.26 6.84
N LYS A 271 -0.10 -16.61 5.64
CA LYS A 271 0.54 -16.16 4.40
C LYS A 271 0.13 -14.72 4.10
N VAL A 272 1.09 -13.87 3.77
CA VAL A 272 0.87 -12.45 3.50
C VAL A 272 1.54 -12.09 2.17
N PRO A 273 0.86 -11.40 1.24
CA PRO A 273 1.50 -10.84 0.06
C PRO A 273 2.63 -9.89 0.45
N ILE A 274 3.80 -9.99 -0.18
CA ILE A 274 4.97 -9.17 0.17
C ILE A 274 4.66 -7.68 0.08
N ALA A 275 3.92 -7.31 -0.97
CA ALA A 275 3.50 -5.94 -1.18
C ALA A 275 2.70 -5.41 0.03
N ALA A 276 1.90 -6.25 0.70
CA ALA A 276 1.08 -5.79 1.82
C ALA A 276 1.87 -5.56 3.13
N ILE A 277 3.11 -6.07 3.26
CA ILE A 277 3.85 -6.15 4.54
C ILE A 277 3.99 -4.78 5.20
N GLY A 278 4.67 -3.83 4.56
CA GLY A 278 4.88 -2.52 5.18
C GLY A 278 3.70 -1.58 5.00
N ALA A 279 2.59 -2.03 4.43
CA ALA A 279 1.40 -1.21 4.33
C ALA A 279 0.37 -1.66 5.36
N TRP A 280 -0.73 -2.22 4.87
CA TRP A 280 -1.86 -2.64 5.66
C TRP A 280 -1.48 -3.72 6.68
N PHE A 281 -0.58 -4.65 6.36
CA PHE A 281 -0.22 -5.68 7.33
C PHE A 281 0.43 -5.08 8.59
N TYR A 282 1.34 -4.11 8.45
CA TYR A 282 1.92 -3.38 9.59
C TYR A 282 0.85 -2.66 10.40
N ALA A 283 -0.03 -1.91 9.74
CA ALA A 283 -1.10 -1.18 10.40
C ALA A 283 -2.02 -2.10 11.22
N ALA A 284 -2.48 -3.21 10.62
CA ALA A 284 -3.35 -4.18 11.28
C ALA A 284 -2.68 -4.84 12.49
N SER A 285 -1.36 -5.04 12.43
CA SER A 285 -0.59 -5.69 13.50
C SER A 285 -0.15 -4.71 14.60
N TRP A 286 -0.06 -3.40 14.30
CA TRP A 286 0.30 -2.33 15.23
C TRP A 286 -0.86 -1.91 16.14
N GLU A 287 -2.11 -1.98 15.66
CA GLU A 287 -3.29 -1.61 16.43
C GLU A 287 -3.55 -2.62 17.55
N GLY A 288 -2.89 -2.41 18.68
CA GLY A 288 -3.04 -3.20 19.91
C GLY A 288 -4.49 -3.25 20.39
N GLY A 289 -5.23 -4.27 19.94
CA GLY A 289 -6.61 -4.55 20.33
C GLY A 289 -7.58 -4.91 19.21
N GLY A 290 -7.19 -4.82 17.93
CA GLY A 290 -8.13 -4.93 16.80
C GLY A 290 -8.06 -6.22 15.97
N VAL A 291 -6.87 -6.63 15.53
CA VAL A 291 -6.71 -7.76 14.59
C VAL A 291 -5.51 -8.61 14.98
N SER A 292 -5.75 -9.79 15.53
CA SER A 292 -4.68 -10.76 15.78
C SER A 292 -4.27 -11.46 14.48
N LEU A 293 -3.05 -12.02 14.41
CA LEU A 293 -2.65 -12.86 13.27
C LEU A 293 -3.59 -14.09 13.11
N ARG A 294 -4.24 -14.52 14.19
CA ARG A 294 -5.28 -15.54 14.16
C ARG A 294 -6.54 -15.07 13.43
N ASP A 295 -6.98 -13.82 13.64
CA ASP A 295 -8.11 -13.24 12.90
C ASP A 295 -7.78 -13.07 11.42
N MET A 296 -6.54 -12.65 11.13
CA MET A 296 -6.03 -12.59 9.75
C MET A 296 -6.02 -13.97 9.10
N TRP A 297 -5.57 -15.01 9.82
CA TRP A 297 -5.58 -16.38 9.34
C TRP A 297 -7.00 -16.88 9.04
N LEU A 298 -7.99 -16.59 9.91
CA LEU A 298 -9.39 -16.95 9.68
C LEU A 298 -9.93 -16.32 8.38
N LYS A 299 -9.64 -15.03 8.16
CA LYS A 299 -10.02 -14.35 6.91
C LYS A 299 -9.29 -14.94 5.71
N ALA A 300 -8.01 -15.29 5.85
CA ALA A 300 -7.24 -15.90 4.78
C ALA A 300 -7.87 -17.22 4.30
N GLN A 301 -8.50 -18.00 5.18
CA GLN A 301 -9.15 -19.28 4.82
C GLN A 301 -10.34 -19.13 3.86
N THR A 302 -10.86 -17.92 3.65
CA THR A 302 -11.92 -17.67 2.65
C THR A 302 -11.36 -17.37 1.26
N HIS A 303 -10.04 -17.19 1.13
CA HIS A 303 -9.37 -16.91 -0.13
C HIS A 303 -8.80 -18.20 -0.75
N GLN A 304 -8.80 -18.31 -2.07
CA GLN A 304 -8.39 -19.52 -2.80
C GLN A 304 -6.98 -20.02 -2.41
N ASP A 305 -6.06 -19.09 -2.13
CA ASP A 305 -4.65 -19.38 -1.83
C ASP A 305 -4.30 -19.33 -0.34
N ASN A 306 -5.31 -19.22 0.53
CA ASN A 306 -5.14 -19.02 1.98
C ASN A 306 -4.22 -17.82 2.30
N LEU A 307 -4.26 -16.78 1.46
CA LEU A 307 -3.53 -15.53 1.63
C LEU A 307 -4.40 -14.53 2.40
N TRP A 308 -3.81 -13.86 3.38
CA TRP A 308 -4.44 -12.68 3.95
C TRP A 308 -4.32 -11.53 2.96
N ILE A 309 -5.45 -11.08 2.44
CA ILE A 309 -5.54 -9.92 1.56
C ILE A 309 -6.40 -8.86 2.27
N CYS A 310 -5.88 -7.64 2.30
CA CYS A 310 -6.68 -6.48 2.69
C CYS A 310 -7.51 -6.05 1.47
N ASP A 311 -8.68 -6.68 1.28
CA ASP A 311 -9.63 -6.25 0.26
C ASP A 311 -10.16 -4.85 0.61
N SER A 312 -10.05 -3.92 -0.33
CA SER A 312 -10.68 -2.60 -0.25
C SER A 312 -12.20 -2.77 -0.20
N LYS A 313 -12.85 -2.37 0.91
CA LYS A 313 -14.31 -2.16 0.96
C LYS A 313 -14.76 -1.04 0.02
N GLU A 314 -16.06 -0.91 -0.25
CA GLU A 314 -16.65 0.11 -1.13
C GLU A 314 -16.43 1.54 -0.59
N LEU A 315 -16.14 2.50 -1.49
CA LEU A 315 -15.63 3.86 -1.23
C LEU A 315 -16.45 4.74 -0.27
N GLU A 316 -17.70 4.38 0.03
CA GLU A 316 -18.61 5.12 0.93
C GLU A 316 -18.53 4.68 2.39
N GLU A 317 -17.91 3.54 2.68
CA GLU A 317 -17.61 3.09 4.05
C GLU A 317 -16.33 3.77 4.61
N TRP A 318 -15.75 4.73 3.88
CA TRP A 318 -14.40 5.27 4.05
C TRP A 318 -14.30 6.62 4.78
N ASP A 319 -15.34 7.06 5.50
CA ASP A 319 -15.27 8.33 6.26
C ASP A 319 -14.33 8.24 7.48
N HIS A 320 -13.88 7.04 7.80
CA HIS A 320 -12.72 6.77 8.63
C HIS A 320 -11.99 5.60 7.97
N GLU A 321 -10.66 5.59 7.88
CA GLU A 321 -9.98 4.30 7.98
C GLU A 321 -10.20 3.82 9.43
N PRO A 322 -11.03 2.78 9.64
CA PRO A 322 -10.64 1.78 10.60
C PRO A 322 -10.86 0.39 10.00
N TYR A 323 -9.89 -0.47 10.28
CA TYR A 323 -10.04 -1.92 10.19
C TYR A 323 -11.35 -2.37 10.85
N VAL A 324 -12.18 -3.12 10.10
CA VAL A 324 -12.39 -4.59 10.20
C VAL A 324 -13.00 -5.09 8.88
#